data_AF-A0A6J7ZG74-F1
#
_entry.id   AF-A0A6J7ZG74-F1
#
_cell.length_a   1.000
_cell.length_b   1.000
_cell.length_c   1.000
_cell.angle_alpha   90.00
_cell.angle_beta   90.00
_cell.angle_gamma   90.00
#
_symmetry.space_group_name_H-M   'P 1'
#
loop_
_entity.id
_entity.type
_entity.pdbx_description
1 polymer ?
#
loop_
_entity_poly.entity_id
_entity_poly.type
_entity_poly.pdbx_seq_one_letter_code
_entity_poly.pdbx_strand_id
1 'polypeptide(L)'
;MFLFNPAMQFVFSPAIQEGLAKGVYELVYSKSGVPLSIVRWASGTANAGQFAGHAIGTIMHNSPLAPITVPVEVGITLVKTFSELVSSNSGGTIINNIPLAPITTPVEVGMGLVQMYQVHQGFQKTYQGINQLQASLGVLQSTTAVIGVGVAVTGVLSAVNLYQTLKLREDIKQLKLTVTGGFIDLKSALKNQGDSIIRRIDEVAEDIKYNQHRLILITAYGKFTEALKWFKVAMTIEEPNARNDQINGVLSMLYHALADYSNPQLLNNVCAAGQLRRLECTWAIEQAIITAYQAQNQLTAANEHLEQLQNKIYQGLLNIIDQCSSQEELDFLFPEIARIKIHDCTALKSWQDHTNWFKTLSNDEREQLAMLEPETSESVNLELPQNDIIVKPLEMQIYEDLKQKSHYSALRDQLKFVVKPELRREHESYIFNKAIATGLNGLAPKNWEEVPDLTVANLYHYFQVQS
;
A
#
# COMPACT_ATOMS: atom_id res chain seq x y z
N MET A 1 -23.24 -4.74 1.54
CA MET A 1 -22.39 -3.95 0.63
C MET A 1 -20.97 -3.91 1.18
N PHE A 2 -20.00 -4.49 0.48
CA PHE A 2 -18.59 -4.51 0.89
C PHE A 2 -18.04 -3.08 0.86
N LEU A 3 -17.76 -2.49 2.03
CA LEU A 3 -17.21 -1.13 2.15
C LEU A 3 -15.82 -0.98 1.49
N PHE A 4 -15.20 -2.09 1.08
CA PHE A 4 -13.86 -2.16 0.55
C PHE A 4 -13.78 -3.10 -0.66
N ASN A 5 -14.50 -2.79 -1.74
CA ASN A 5 -14.28 -3.45 -3.02
C ASN A 5 -13.39 -2.56 -3.92
N PRO A 6 -12.05 -2.66 -3.83
CA PRO A 6 -11.16 -1.76 -4.55
C PRO A 6 -11.22 -2.01 -6.05
N ALA A 7 -11.82 -1.07 -6.77
CA ALA A 7 -11.59 -0.90 -8.20
C ALA A 7 -10.50 0.15 -8.38
N MET A 8 -9.36 -0.25 -8.95
CA MET A 8 -8.33 0.69 -9.38
C MET A 8 -8.75 1.33 -10.71
N GLN A 9 -8.82 2.66 -10.75
CA GLN A 9 -9.16 3.39 -11.97
C GLN A 9 -7.93 4.09 -12.53
N PHE A 10 -7.55 3.77 -13.76
CA PHE A 10 -6.50 4.47 -14.48
C PHE A 10 -7.02 5.79 -15.03
N VAL A 11 -6.26 6.86 -14.79
CA VAL A 11 -6.45 8.16 -15.41
C VAL A 11 -5.54 8.18 -16.62
N PHE A 12 -6.00 8.65 -17.79
CA PHE A 12 -5.15 8.84 -18.99
C PHE A 12 -5.02 10.33 -19.32
N SER A 13 -4.17 10.72 -20.26
CA SER A 13 -4.12 12.11 -20.70
C SER A 13 -5.45 12.55 -21.32
N PRO A 14 -5.76 13.86 -21.37
CA PRO A 14 -7.00 14.35 -21.95
C PRO A 14 -7.25 13.81 -23.37
N ALA A 15 -6.20 13.72 -24.19
CA ALA A 15 -6.29 13.19 -25.55
C ALA A 15 -6.67 11.71 -25.58
N ILE A 16 -6.03 10.87 -24.76
CA ILE A 16 -6.38 9.45 -24.65
C ILE A 16 -7.77 9.26 -24.05
N GLN A 17 -8.14 10.04 -23.03
CA GLN A 17 -9.48 9.96 -22.43
C GLN A 17 -10.58 10.29 -23.45
N GLU A 18 -10.37 11.34 -24.24
CA GLU A 18 -11.30 11.71 -25.31
C GLU A 18 -11.35 10.62 -26.40
N GLY A 19 -10.21 10.03 -26.74
CA GLY A 19 -10.13 8.90 -27.67
C GLY A 19 -10.84 7.64 -27.16
N LEU A 20 -10.72 7.31 -25.87
CA LEU A 20 -11.47 6.22 -25.21
C LEU A 20 -12.99 6.48 -25.26
N ALA A 21 -13.42 7.70 -24.94
CA ALA A 21 -14.83 8.09 -24.99
C ALA A 21 -15.42 8.01 -26.41
N LYS A 22 -14.59 8.27 -27.43
CA LYS A 22 -14.94 8.17 -28.85
C LYS A 22 -14.77 6.77 -29.45
N GLY A 23 -14.30 5.79 -28.68
CA GLY A 23 -14.02 4.43 -29.16
C GLY A 23 -12.84 4.33 -30.14
N VAL A 24 -11.95 5.32 -30.16
CA VAL A 24 -10.69 5.32 -30.93
C VAL A 24 -9.64 4.43 -30.26
N TYR A 25 -9.70 4.36 -28.93
CA TYR A 25 -8.85 3.51 -28.10
C TYR A 25 -9.69 2.48 -27.33
N GLU A 26 -9.05 1.36 -27.02
CA GLU A 26 -9.55 0.33 -26.12
C GLU A 26 -8.58 0.19 -24.94
N LEU A 27 -9.14 0.00 -23.74
CA LEU A 27 -8.35 -0.34 -22.56
C LEU A 27 -7.80 -1.76 -22.68
N VAL A 28 -6.53 -1.95 -22.34
CA VAL A 28 -5.95 -3.29 -22.29
C VAL A 28 -6.34 -3.94 -20.96
N TYR A 29 -6.72 -5.21 -21.01
CA TYR A 29 -7.10 -5.99 -19.83
C TYR A 29 -6.13 -7.15 -19.63
N SER A 30 -5.87 -7.49 -18.37
CA SER A 30 -5.22 -8.74 -18.01
C SER A 30 -6.10 -9.94 -18.39
N LYS A 31 -5.52 -11.15 -18.35
CA LYS A 31 -6.30 -12.40 -18.51
C LYS A 31 -7.41 -12.57 -17.47
N SER A 32 -7.25 -11.97 -16.30
CA SER A 32 -8.24 -11.97 -15.22
C SER A 32 -9.35 -10.91 -15.42
N GLY A 33 -9.33 -10.16 -16.53
CA GLY A 33 -10.32 -9.12 -16.81
C GLY A 33 -10.08 -7.83 -16.04
N VAL A 34 -8.91 -7.66 -15.43
CA VAL A 34 -8.55 -6.44 -14.69
C VAL A 34 -7.99 -5.42 -15.68
N PRO A 35 -8.47 -4.18 -15.68
CA PRO A 35 -7.92 -3.14 -16.54
C PRO A 35 -6.43 -2.95 -16.24
N LEU A 36 -5.64 -2.68 -17.28
CA LEU A 36 -4.25 -2.30 -17.18
C LEU A 36 -4.09 -0.81 -17.49
N SER A 37 -2.96 -0.25 -17.11
CA SER A 37 -2.54 1.12 -17.34
C SER A 37 -2.19 1.45 -18.79
N ILE A 38 -2.67 0.67 -19.76
CA ILE A 38 -2.27 0.73 -21.16
C ILE A 38 -3.52 0.77 -22.03
N VAL A 39 -3.47 1.57 -23.07
CA VAL A 39 -4.48 1.58 -24.13
C VAL A 39 -3.87 1.13 -25.46
N ARG A 40 -4.73 0.61 -26.32
CA ARG A 40 -4.40 0.28 -27.71
C ARG A 40 -5.40 0.92 -28.65
N TRP A 41 -5.01 1.06 -29.90
CA TRP A 41 -5.89 1.47 -30.98
C TRP A 41 -7.04 0.47 -31.16
N ALA A 42 -8.27 0.98 -31.18
CA ALA A 42 -9.48 0.19 -31.25
C ALA A 42 -9.60 -0.58 -32.58
N SER A 43 -10.34 -1.68 -32.53
CA SER A 43 -10.71 -2.45 -33.72
C SER A 43 -11.45 -1.55 -34.74
N GLY A 44 -10.91 -1.45 -35.96
CA GLY A 44 -11.44 -0.58 -37.02
C GLY A 44 -10.68 0.73 -37.26
N THR A 45 -9.60 0.98 -36.52
CA THR A 45 -8.66 2.08 -36.80
C THR A 45 -7.49 1.61 -37.68
N ALA A 46 -6.77 2.53 -38.32
CA ALA A 46 -5.62 2.22 -39.18
C ALA A 46 -4.48 1.48 -38.44
N ASN A 47 -4.39 1.68 -37.13
CA ASN A 47 -3.37 1.11 -36.26
C ASN A 47 -3.94 0.02 -35.33
N ALA A 48 -5.09 -0.58 -35.66
CA ALA A 48 -5.81 -1.48 -34.77
C ALA A 48 -4.91 -2.53 -34.10
N GLY A 49 -5.05 -2.67 -32.78
CA GLY A 49 -4.26 -3.61 -31.98
C GLY A 49 -2.90 -3.08 -31.51
N GLN A 50 -2.39 -2.01 -32.10
CA GLN A 50 -1.15 -1.36 -31.65
C GLN A 50 -1.34 -0.64 -30.32
N PHE A 51 -0.35 -0.67 -29.44
CA PHE A 51 -0.36 0.16 -28.23
C PHE A 51 -0.33 1.64 -28.59
N ALA A 52 -1.14 2.43 -27.88
CA ALA A 52 -1.37 3.84 -28.19
C ALA A 52 -0.91 4.78 -27.07
N GLY A 53 -0.78 4.28 -25.84
CA GLY A 53 -0.34 5.09 -24.72
C GLY A 53 -0.51 4.41 -23.38
N HIS A 54 -0.02 5.11 -22.36
CA HIS A 54 -0.05 4.70 -20.97
C HIS A 54 -0.96 5.62 -20.17
N ALA A 55 -1.37 5.14 -19.00
CA ALA A 55 -2.05 5.98 -18.02
C ALA A 55 -1.22 7.23 -17.69
N ILE A 56 -1.97 8.26 -17.28
CA ILE A 56 -1.86 9.54 -16.52
C ILE A 56 -1.68 9.52 -15.00
N GLY A 57 -2.43 8.63 -14.37
CA GLY A 57 -2.34 8.35 -12.96
C GLY A 57 -3.29 7.22 -12.59
N THR A 58 -3.60 7.14 -11.31
CA THR A 58 -4.55 6.17 -10.78
C THR A 58 -5.35 6.78 -9.63
N ILE A 59 -6.59 6.34 -9.48
CA ILE A 59 -7.49 6.74 -8.40
C ILE A 59 -8.01 5.47 -7.74
N MET A 60 -8.02 5.46 -6.41
CA MET A 60 -8.65 4.40 -5.62
C MET A 60 -9.61 5.02 -4.60
N HIS A 61 -10.89 4.62 -4.66
CA HIS A 61 -11.96 5.08 -3.75
C HIS A 61 -12.01 6.62 -3.53
N ASN A 62 -12.04 7.40 -4.62
CA ASN A 62 -12.08 8.88 -4.58
C ASN A 62 -10.93 9.55 -3.80
N SER A 63 -9.89 8.80 -3.44
CA SER A 63 -8.64 9.33 -2.92
C SER A 63 -7.61 9.20 -4.02
N PRO A 64 -7.01 10.31 -4.47
CA PRO A 64 -5.87 10.18 -5.37
C PRO A 64 -4.79 9.41 -4.58
N LEU A 65 -4.15 8.43 -5.21
CA LEU A 65 -2.92 7.86 -4.67
C LEU A 65 -1.83 8.91 -4.84
N ALA A 66 -0.85 9.02 -3.91
CA ALA A 66 0.38 9.77 -4.24
C ALA A 66 0.81 9.31 -5.63
N PRO A 67 1.06 10.22 -6.59
CA PRO A 67 1.74 9.78 -7.80
C PRO A 67 2.99 9.03 -7.33
N ILE A 68 3.31 7.93 -8.01
CA ILE A 68 4.31 6.89 -7.66
C ILE A 68 3.61 5.74 -6.86
N THR A 69 3.00 4.71 -7.46
CA THR A 69 3.48 3.81 -8.52
C THR A 69 2.38 3.00 -9.23
N VAL A 70 1.56 3.65 -10.04
CA VAL A 70 0.92 2.99 -11.18
C VAL A 70 1.22 3.91 -12.37
N PRO A 71 1.61 3.37 -13.53
CA PRO A 71 2.80 3.78 -14.25
C PRO A 71 2.67 5.16 -14.87
N VAL A 72 2.81 6.24 -14.10
CA VAL A 72 2.65 7.57 -14.66
C VAL A 72 3.36 8.67 -13.91
N GLU A 73 3.94 9.58 -14.68
CA GLU A 73 4.36 10.89 -14.21
C GLU A 73 3.17 11.87 -14.18
N VAL A 74 2.78 12.20 -12.95
CA VAL A 74 2.54 13.54 -12.38
C VAL A 74 1.53 14.49 -13.05
N GLY A 75 0.49 14.83 -12.28
CA GLY A 75 0.13 16.24 -12.05
C GLY A 75 -1.19 16.74 -12.64
N ILE A 76 -2.30 16.43 -11.96
CA ILE A 76 -3.58 17.18 -11.84
C ILE A 76 -4.13 17.86 -13.13
N THR A 77 -5.32 17.41 -13.59
CA THR A 77 -6.52 18.25 -13.78
C THR A 77 -7.75 17.37 -14.05
N LEU A 78 -8.74 17.38 -13.14
CA LEU A 78 -10.18 17.25 -13.47
C LEU A 78 -11.03 17.71 -12.27
N VAL A 79 -11.11 19.03 -12.07
CA VAL A 79 -12.10 19.69 -11.19
C VAL A 79 -13.36 20.13 -11.96
N LYS A 80 -13.54 19.73 -13.24
CA LYS A 80 -14.65 20.28 -14.04
C LYS A 80 -15.78 19.36 -14.48
N THR A 81 -15.83 18.09 -14.05
CA THR A 81 -16.99 17.23 -14.37
C THR A 81 -17.54 16.41 -13.20
N PHE A 82 -17.03 16.62 -11.98
CA PHE A 82 -17.55 15.94 -10.78
C PHE A 82 -18.82 16.57 -10.17
N SER A 83 -19.28 17.69 -10.74
CA SER A 83 -20.55 18.35 -10.39
C SER A 83 -21.78 17.50 -10.76
N GLU A 84 -21.67 16.58 -11.72
CA GLU A 84 -22.85 15.94 -12.31
C GLU A 84 -23.13 14.51 -11.82
N LEU A 85 -22.26 13.91 -10.99
CA LEU A 85 -22.48 12.54 -10.47
C LEU A 85 -22.78 12.44 -8.96
N VAL A 86 -22.91 13.55 -8.25
CA VAL A 86 -23.24 13.58 -6.79
C VAL A 86 -24.56 14.33 -6.50
N SER A 87 -25.40 14.56 -7.51
CA SER A 87 -26.77 15.00 -7.28
C SER A 87 -27.71 13.81 -7.03
N SER A 88 -27.52 13.10 -5.92
CA SER A 88 -28.63 12.44 -5.23
C SER A 88 -28.32 12.21 -3.75
N ASN A 89 -28.86 13.12 -2.94
CA ASN A 89 -29.20 12.97 -1.52
C ASN A 89 -28.10 12.58 -0.53
N SER A 90 -27.34 13.58 -0.10
CA SER A 90 -27.34 14.11 1.27
C SER A 90 -26.09 14.99 1.44
N GLY A 91 -26.24 16.15 2.09
CA GLY A 91 -25.25 17.25 2.05
C GLY A 91 -23.81 16.82 2.31
N GLY A 92 -23.01 16.78 1.25
CA GLY A 92 -21.61 16.38 1.26
C GLY A 92 -20.68 17.58 1.18
N THR A 93 -19.93 17.82 2.24
CA THR A 93 -18.76 18.68 2.29
C THR A 93 -17.75 18.22 1.23
N ILE A 94 -17.22 19.17 0.46
CA ILE A 94 -16.18 18.93 -0.56
C ILE A 94 -14.91 18.38 0.13
N ILE A 95 -14.52 17.14 -0.18
CA ILE A 95 -13.37 16.45 0.42
C ILE A 95 -12.16 16.59 -0.51
N ASN A 96 -11.22 17.49 -0.17
CA ASN A 96 -9.94 17.64 -0.87
C ASN A 96 -8.92 16.63 -0.32
N ASN A 97 -8.87 15.41 -0.84
CA ASN A 97 -7.86 14.43 -0.41
C ASN A 97 -6.51 14.70 -1.08
N ILE A 98 -5.48 14.99 -0.26
CA ILE A 98 -4.09 14.98 -0.69
C ILE A 98 -3.67 13.53 -0.93
N PRO A 99 -3.04 13.22 -2.07
CA PRO A 99 -2.65 11.86 -2.37
C PRO A 99 -1.47 11.39 -1.52
N LEU A 100 -1.73 10.44 -0.60
CA LEU A 100 -0.73 9.87 0.31
C LEU A 100 -0.25 8.51 -0.22
N ALA A 101 1.06 8.28 -0.24
CA ALA A 101 1.65 7.07 -0.82
C ALA A 101 1.18 5.80 -0.10
N PRO A 102 1.02 4.67 -0.81
CA PRO A 102 0.93 3.34 -0.20
C PRO A 102 2.06 3.12 0.82
N ILE A 103 1.83 2.29 1.83
CA ILE A 103 2.90 1.86 2.75
C ILE A 103 3.92 1.01 1.98
N THR A 104 3.44 0.28 0.98
CA THR A 104 4.21 -0.54 0.07
C THR A 104 3.88 -0.17 -1.38
N THR A 105 4.69 0.70 -1.97
CA THR A 105 4.54 1.07 -3.38
C THR A 105 5.19 -0.01 -4.25
N PRO A 106 4.44 -0.74 -5.10
CA PRO A 106 5.06 -1.63 -6.07
C PRO A 106 5.96 -0.80 -6.97
N VAL A 107 7.26 -1.06 -7.01
CA VAL A 107 8.15 -0.38 -7.96
C VAL A 107 7.92 -1.05 -9.32
N GLU A 108 6.83 -0.67 -10.00
CA GLU A 108 6.58 -1.17 -11.34
C GLU A 108 7.57 -0.54 -12.33
N VAL A 109 8.41 -1.41 -12.87
CA VAL A 109 9.07 -1.21 -14.16
C VAL A 109 8.00 -1.41 -15.24
N GLY A 110 7.05 -0.45 -15.33
CA GLY A 110 5.96 -0.43 -16.31
C GLY A 110 6.40 0.05 -17.71
N MET A 111 7.70 0.26 -17.88
CA MET A 111 8.36 0.46 -19.16
C MET A 111 9.05 -0.85 -19.51
N GLY A 112 8.95 -1.33 -20.75
CA GLY A 112 9.58 -2.59 -21.14
C GLY A 112 11.07 -2.60 -20.74
N LEU A 113 11.62 -3.77 -20.37
CA LEU A 113 13.03 -3.89 -19.96
C LEU A 113 14.04 -3.36 -21.01
N VAL A 114 13.59 -3.24 -22.26
CA VAL A 114 14.30 -2.59 -23.37
C VAL A 114 14.30 -1.05 -23.24
N GLN A 115 13.22 -0.44 -22.76
CA GLN A 115 13.17 1.00 -22.41
C GLN A 115 14.03 1.33 -21.20
N MET A 116 14.13 0.45 -20.19
CA MET A 116 15.13 0.65 -19.15
C MET A 116 16.52 0.77 -19.78
N TYR A 117 16.86 -0.10 -20.72
CA TYR A 117 18.16 -0.04 -21.40
C TYR A 117 18.42 1.27 -22.17
N GLN A 118 17.38 2.01 -22.59
CA GLN A 118 17.49 3.13 -23.54
C GLN A 118 16.98 4.49 -23.02
N VAL A 119 16.15 4.55 -21.98
CA VAL A 119 15.38 5.75 -21.60
C VAL A 119 15.65 6.16 -20.14
N HIS A 120 16.22 7.36 -19.96
CA HIS A 120 16.58 7.96 -18.67
C HIS A 120 15.42 8.05 -17.66
N GLN A 121 14.18 8.26 -18.13
CA GLN A 121 13.00 8.46 -17.28
C GLN A 121 12.51 7.17 -16.57
N GLY A 122 12.75 5.98 -17.16
CA GLY A 122 12.41 4.72 -16.51
C GLY A 122 13.20 4.45 -15.26
N PHE A 123 14.49 4.77 -15.30
CA PHE A 123 15.33 4.73 -14.11
C PHE A 123 14.93 5.79 -13.08
N GLN A 124 14.53 6.99 -13.50
CA GLN A 124 14.07 8.03 -12.56
C GLN A 124 12.85 7.59 -11.74
N LYS A 125 11.83 6.99 -12.37
CA LYS A 125 10.65 6.46 -11.66
C LYS A 125 11.01 5.31 -10.71
N THR A 126 11.89 4.39 -11.14
CA THR A 126 12.43 3.33 -10.28
C THR A 126 13.20 3.91 -9.09
N TYR A 127 14.00 4.96 -9.28
CA TYR A 127 14.75 5.63 -8.21
C TYR A 127 13.83 6.34 -7.22
N GLN A 128 12.76 6.99 -7.70
CA GLN A 128 11.74 7.59 -6.84
C GLN A 128 11.06 6.55 -5.97
N GLY A 129 10.61 5.43 -6.54
CA GLY A 129 10.01 4.32 -5.78
C GLY A 129 10.98 3.72 -4.74
N ILE A 130 12.26 3.57 -5.10
CA ILE A 130 13.29 3.10 -4.17
C ILE A 130 13.56 4.09 -3.03
N ASN A 131 13.63 5.39 -3.31
CA ASN A 131 13.80 6.41 -2.28
C ASN A 131 12.60 6.44 -1.32
N GLN A 132 11.39 6.20 -1.83
CA GLN A 132 10.19 6.07 -1.01
C GLN A 132 10.22 4.84 -0.12
N LEU A 133 10.64 3.68 -0.64
CA LEU A 133 10.84 2.48 0.19
C LEU A 133 11.83 2.74 1.33
N GLN A 134 12.92 3.44 1.05
CA GLN A 134 13.89 3.86 2.07
C GLN A 134 13.27 4.78 3.13
N ALA A 135 12.55 5.83 2.72
CA ALA A 135 11.89 6.76 3.63
C ALA A 135 10.82 6.04 4.50
N SER A 136 10.00 5.19 3.87
CA SER A 136 8.99 4.38 4.55
C SER A 136 9.62 3.45 5.59
N LEU A 137 10.71 2.75 5.23
CA LEU A 137 11.42 1.86 6.16
C LEU A 137 11.95 2.64 7.37
N GLY A 138 12.50 3.84 7.16
CA GLY A 138 12.94 4.73 8.24
C GLY A 138 11.80 5.16 9.18
N VAL A 139 10.64 5.56 8.64
CA VAL A 139 9.46 5.92 9.45
C VAL A 139 8.92 4.73 10.22
N LEU A 140 8.78 3.57 9.57
CA LEU A 140 8.24 2.36 10.18
C LEU A 140 9.14 1.84 11.31
N GLN A 141 10.45 1.81 11.08
CA GLN A 141 11.43 1.45 12.10
C GLN A 141 11.39 2.43 13.30
N SER A 142 11.28 3.73 13.04
CA SER A 142 11.21 4.76 14.09
C SER A 142 9.92 4.65 14.90
N THR A 143 8.79 4.43 14.25
CA THR A 143 7.49 4.33 14.93
C THR A 143 7.38 3.04 15.74
N THR A 144 7.92 1.91 15.24
CA THR A 144 8.08 0.66 16.02
C THR A 144 8.84 0.91 17.32
N ALA A 145 9.93 1.67 17.19
CA ALA A 145 10.82 2.05 18.28
C ALA A 145 10.07 2.77 19.42
N VAL A 146 9.18 3.71 19.09
CA VAL A 146 8.44 4.50 20.10
C VAL A 146 7.26 3.75 20.71
N ILE A 147 6.63 2.85 19.95
CA ILE A 147 5.61 1.92 20.48
C ILE A 147 6.21 1.08 21.62
N GLY A 148 7.49 0.71 21.49
CA GLY A 148 8.28 0.10 22.55
C GLY A 148 7.86 -1.33 22.88
N VAL A 149 8.51 -1.90 23.91
CA VAL A 149 8.29 -3.25 24.43
C VAL A 149 7.23 -3.18 25.55
N GLY A 150 6.13 -3.94 25.47
CA GLY A 150 5.06 -3.99 26.49
C GLY A 150 3.68 -3.44 26.07
N VAL A 151 2.82 -3.13 27.05
CA VAL A 151 1.44 -2.62 26.81
C VAL A 151 1.50 -1.26 26.14
N ALA A 152 0.80 -1.13 25.01
CA ALA A 152 0.71 0.12 24.28
C ALA A 152 -0.02 1.17 25.12
N VAL A 153 0.69 2.24 25.51
CA VAL A 153 0.03 3.38 26.18
C VAL A 153 -0.73 4.16 25.11
N THR A 154 -2.03 4.41 25.31
CA THR A 154 -2.96 5.05 24.34
C THR A 154 -2.41 6.31 23.68
N GLY A 155 -1.66 7.14 24.43
CA GLY A 155 -1.04 8.36 23.93
C GLY A 155 0.03 8.11 22.87
N VAL A 156 0.81 7.03 22.99
CA VAL A 156 1.87 6.66 22.04
C VAL A 156 1.26 6.24 20.71
N LEU A 157 0.30 5.32 20.73
CA LEU A 157 -0.36 4.84 19.50
C LEU A 157 -1.00 5.98 18.72
N SER A 158 -1.61 6.94 19.41
CA SER A 158 -2.22 8.11 18.78
C SER A 158 -1.19 9.01 18.07
N ALA A 159 0.02 9.16 18.63
CA ALA A 159 1.07 10.00 18.05
C ALA A 159 1.81 9.35 16.88
N VAL A 160 1.68 8.03 16.69
CA VAL A 160 2.26 7.30 15.56
C VAL A 160 1.23 6.58 14.70
N ASN A 161 -0.06 6.96 14.82
CA ASN A 161 -1.15 6.40 14.02
C ASN A 161 -0.97 6.67 12.52
N LEU A 162 -1.93 6.19 11.73
CA LEU A 162 -1.89 6.27 10.27
C LEU A 162 -1.64 7.70 9.77
N TYR A 163 -2.43 8.65 10.25
CA TYR A 163 -2.32 10.05 9.85
C TYR A 163 -0.93 10.63 10.16
N GLN A 164 -0.41 10.42 11.37
CA GLN A 164 0.91 10.92 11.76
C GLN A 164 2.03 10.24 10.96
N THR A 165 1.89 8.94 10.69
CA THR A 165 2.86 8.18 9.90
C THR A 165 2.95 8.70 8.48
N LEU A 166 1.81 8.98 7.85
CA LEU A 166 1.77 9.56 6.51
C LEU A 166 2.37 10.97 6.49
N LYS A 167 2.10 11.78 7.52
CA LYS A 167 2.73 13.09 7.69
C LYS A 167 4.26 13.01 7.81
N LEU A 168 4.77 12.11 8.65
CA LEU A 168 6.22 11.91 8.82
C LEU A 168 6.91 11.53 7.50
N ARG A 169 6.27 10.70 6.67
CA ARG A 169 6.79 10.35 5.34
C ARG A 169 6.86 11.56 4.42
N GLU A 170 5.81 12.38 4.41
CA GLU A 170 5.77 13.60 3.61
C GLU A 170 6.83 14.61 4.08
N ASP A 171 7.02 14.75 5.39
CA ASP A 171 8.06 15.61 5.96
C ASP A 171 9.48 15.14 5.55
N ILE A 172 9.75 13.83 5.42
CA ILE A 172 11.02 13.32 4.86
C ILE A 172 11.14 13.65 3.37
N LYS A 173 10.07 13.46 2.60
CA LYS A 173 10.05 13.77 1.16
C LYS A 173 10.33 15.24 0.90
N GLN A 174 9.81 16.11 1.76
CA GLN A 174 10.05 17.56 1.72
C GLN A 174 11.37 17.97 2.38
N LEU A 175 12.22 17.00 2.76
CA LEU A 175 13.52 17.21 3.42
C LEU A 175 13.43 17.98 4.75
N LYS A 176 12.25 18.04 5.36
CA LYS A 176 12.03 18.62 6.70
C LYS A 176 12.53 17.69 7.81
N LEU A 177 12.56 16.39 7.55
CA LEU A 177 13.10 15.36 8.43
C LEU A 177 14.15 14.52 7.71
N THR A 178 15.16 14.05 8.45
CA THR A 178 16.22 13.20 7.93
C THR A 178 16.19 11.84 8.61
N VAL A 179 16.53 10.78 7.85
CA VAL A 179 16.66 9.42 8.37
C VAL A 179 18.15 9.12 8.61
N THR A 180 18.53 8.90 9.87
CA THR A 180 19.89 8.58 10.29
C THR A 180 19.93 7.17 10.87
N GLY A 181 20.69 6.26 10.26
CA GLY A 181 20.77 4.86 10.70
C GLY A 181 19.43 4.12 10.69
N GLY A 182 18.49 4.53 9.83
CA GLY A 182 17.14 3.96 9.77
C GLY A 182 16.18 4.51 10.82
N PHE A 183 16.58 5.55 11.56
CA PHE A 183 15.74 6.23 12.54
C PHE A 183 15.60 7.72 12.22
N ILE A 184 14.43 8.26 12.50
CA ILE A 184 14.12 9.69 12.49
C ILE A 184 14.20 10.18 13.93
N ASP A 185 14.56 11.44 14.11
CA ASP A 185 14.41 12.11 15.39
C ASP A 185 12.93 12.34 15.72
N LEU A 186 12.29 11.31 16.27
CA LEU A 186 10.89 11.38 16.70
C LEU A 186 10.67 12.31 17.88
N LYS A 187 11.71 12.60 18.69
CA LYS A 187 11.61 13.58 19.77
C LYS A 187 11.37 14.97 19.20
N SER A 188 12.15 15.34 18.18
CA SER A 188 11.94 16.59 17.45
C SER A 188 10.63 16.59 16.67
N ALA A 189 10.32 15.49 15.96
CA ALA A 189 9.12 15.40 15.12
C ALA A 189 7.80 15.43 15.93
N LEU A 190 7.80 14.90 17.16
CA LEU A 190 6.62 14.79 18.02
C LEU A 190 6.63 15.80 19.19
N LYS A 191 7.49 16.81 19.18
CA LYS A 191 7.64 17.79 20.27
C LYS A 191 6.33 18.47 20.71
N ASN A 192 5.37 18.61 19.79
CA ASN A 192 4.08 19.26 20.04
C ASN A 192 2.99 18.28 20.51
N GLN A 193 3.28 16.98 20.62
CA GLN A 193 2.32 15.93 21.00
C GLN A 193 2.28 15.67 22.52
N GLY A 194 3.02 16.44 23.31
CA GLY A 194 2.98 16.44 24.78
C GLY A 194 4.15 15.72 25.47
N ASP A 195 4.47 16.17 26.69
CA ASP A 195 5.65 15.73 27.46
C ASP A 195 5.64 14.22 27.80
N SER A 196 4.45 13.62 27.94
CA SER A 196 4.30 12.20 28.24
C SER A 196 4.83 11.29 27.12
N ILE A 197 4.71 11.73 25.87
CA ILE A 197 5.18 10.99 24.70
C ILE A 197 6.70 11.12 24.58
N ILE A 198 7.22 12.32 24.80
CA ILE A 198 8.67 12.56 24.82
C ILE A 198 9.33 11.75 25.92
N ARG A 199 8.74 11.70 27.12
CA ARG A 199 9.25 10.89 28.23
C ARG A 199 9.28 9.40 27.88
N ARG A 200 8.26 8.89 27.18
CA ARG A 200 8.26 7.49 26.73
C ARG A 200 9.36 7.20 25.71
N ILE A 201 9.66 8.13 24.80
CA ILE A 201 10.78 8.00 23.87
C ILE A 201 12.10 7.90 24.65
N ASP A 202 12.28 8.74 25.66
CA ASP A 202 13.46 8.74 26.52
C ASP A 202 13.56 7.42 27.33
N GLU A 203 12.45 6.96 27.94
CA GLU A 203 12.38 5.68 28.68
C GLU A 203 12.78 4.48 27.81
N VAL A 204 12.31 4.42 26.56
CA VAL A 204 12.65 3.31 25.64
C VAL A 204 14.12 3.38 25.21
N ALA A 205 14.69 4.58 25.07
CA ALA A 205 16.10 4.75 24.73
C ALA A 205 17.07 4.30 25.83
N GLU A 206 16.61 4.20 27.09
CA GLU A 206 17.41 3.71 28.22
C GLU A 206 17.42 2.17 28.35
N ASP A 207 16.53 1.45 27.66
CA ASP A 207 16.49 -0.02 27.71
C ASP A 207 17.67 -0.66 26.94
N ILE A 208 18.49 -1.44 27.66
CA ILE A 208 19.69 -2.10 27.13
C ILE A 208 19.34 -3.14 26.05
N LYS A 209 18.31 -3.97 26.26
CA LYS A 209 17.87 -5.00 25.30
C LYS A 209 17.34 -4.33 24.03
N TYR A 210 16.59 -3.25 24.22
CA TYR A 210 16.13 -2.42 23.12
C TYR A 210 17.30 -1.80 22.34
N ASN A 211 18.32 -1.26 23.00
CA ASN A 211 19.51 -0.73 22.33
C ASN A 211 20.30 -1.78 21.54
N GLN A 212 20.40 -3.01 22.07
CA GLN A 212 21.00 -4.13 21.33
C GLN A 212 20.19 -4.46 20.06
N HIS A 213 18.87 -4.57 20.17
CA HIS A 213 18.00 -4.79 19.01
C HIS A 213 18.07 -3.62 18.01
N ARG A 214 18.14 -2.39 18.52
CA ARG A 214 18.29 -1.18 17.72
C ARG A 214 19.57 -1.23 16.89
N LEU A 215 20.70 -1.69 17.45
CA LEU A 215 21.95 -1.82 16.70
C LEU A 215 21.84 -2.81 15.54
N ILE A 216 21.14 -3.93 15.74
CA ILE A 216 20.87 -4.92 14.68
C ILE A 216 20.04 -4.26 13.57
N LEU A 217 19.00 -3.50 13.92
CA LEU A 217 18.16 -2.78 12.96
C LEU A 217 18.91 -1.65 12.23
N ILE A 218 19.82 -0.93 12.89
CA ILE A 218 20.71 0.06 12.24
C ILE A 218 21.57 -0.63 11.19
N THR A 219 22.14 -1.79 11.54
CA THR A 219 22.99 -2.57 10.64
C THR A 219 22.21 -3.09 9.44
N ALA A 220 21.01 -3.64 9.68
CA ALA A 220 20.12 -4.12 8.64
C ALA A 220 19.67 -3.00 7.69
N TYR A 221 19.30 -1.83 8.23
CA TYR A 221 18.99 -0.65 7.44
C TYR A 221 20.21 -0.19 6.62
N GLY A 222 21.40 -0.22 7.20
CA GLY A 222 22.66 0.06 6.48
C GLY A 222 22.81 -0.82 5.25
N LYS A 223 22.68 -2.15 5.41
CA LYS A 223 22.71 -3.12 4.30
C LYS A 223 21.64 -2.82 3.26
N PHE A 224 20.41 -2.54 3.68
CA PHE A 224 19.32 -2.18 2.77
C PHE A 224 19.66 -0.92 1.96
N THR A 225 20.10 0.16 2.60
CA THR A 225 20.46 1.39 1.88
C THR A 225 21.63 1.20 0.92
N GLU A 226 22.61 0.37 1.28
CA GLU A 226 23.74 0.05 0.41
C GLU A 226 23.28 -0.77 -0.81
N ALA A 227 22.38 -1.74 -0.59
CA ALA A 227 21.75 -2.49 -1.66
C ALA A 227 21.02 -1.56 -2.64
N LEU A 228 20.27 -0.57 -2.14
CA LEU A 228 19.60 0.41 -2.99
C LEU A 228 20.57 1.29 -3.78
N LYS A 229 21.71 1.69 -3.22
CA LYS A 229 22.75 2.40 -3.96
C LYS A 229 23.35 1.53 -5.06
N TRP A 230 23.65 0.28 -4.75
CA TRP A 230 24.18 -0.69 -5.72
C TRP A 230 23.18 -0.97 -6.84
N PHE A 231 21.90 -1.03 -6.51
CA PHE A 231 20.84 -1.18 -7.48
C PHE A 231 20.77 0.02 -8.43
N LYS A 232 20.90 1.24 -7.90
CA LYS A 232 20.98 2.45 -8.73
C LYS A 232 22.13 2.42 -9.71
N VAL A 233 23.30 1.94 -9.28
CA VAL A 233 24.48 1.75 -10.15
C VAL A 233 24.22 0.65 -11.17
N ALA A 234 23.62 -0.48 -10.77
CA ALA A 234 23.30 -1.57 -11.70
C ALA A 234 22.43 -1.09 -12.87
N MET A 235 21.50 -0.19 -12.58
CA MET A 235 20.63 0.40 -13.58
C MET A 235 21.38 1.27 -14.62
N THR A 236 22.59 1.73 -14.34
CA THR A 236 23.40 2.48 -15.32
C THR A 236 24.35 1.58 -16.11
N ILE A 237 24.40 0.28 -15.83
CA ILE A 237 25.27 -0.67 -16.54
C ILE A 237 24.58 -1.15 -17.81
N GLU A 238 25.20 -0.85 -18.95
CA GLU A 238 24.75 -1.31 -20.26
C GLU A 238 24.92 -2.84 -20.37
N GLU A 239 26.14 -3.35 -20.21
CA GLU A 239 26.43 -4.77 -20.43
C GLU A 239 25.56 -5.69 -19.53
N PRO A 240 24.71 -6.56 -20.11
CA PRO A 240 23.72 -7.32 -19.35
C PRO A 240 24.28 -8.24 -18.27
N ASN A 241 25.42 -8.89 -18.49
CA ASN A 241 25.98 -9.83 -17.53
C ASN A 241 26.53 -9.09 -16.29
N ALA A 242 27.32 -8.04 -16.51
CA ALA A 242 27.85 -7.18 -15.46
C ALA A 242 26.73 -6.50 -14.67
N ARG A 243 25.65 -6.08 -15.34
CA ARG A 243 24.44 -5.59 -14.65
C ARG A 243 23.83 -6.67 -13.76
N ASN A 244 23.64 -7.88 -14.29
CA ASN A 244 23.03 -8.97 -13.53
C ASN A 244 23.90 -9.41 -12.35
N ASP A 245 25.23 -9.43 -12.50
CA ASP A 245 26.18 -9.69 -11.42
C ASP A 245 26.10 -8.63 -10.33
N GLN A 246 25.99 -7.35 -10.70
CA GLN A 246 25.75 -6.27 -9.75
C GLN A 246 24.41 -6.45 -9.01
N ILE A 247 23.34 -6.83 -9.72
CA ILE A 247 22.03 -7.10 -9.10
C ILE A 247 22.08 -8.34 -8.19
N ASN A 248 22.88 -9.36 -8.50
CA ASN A 248 23.08 -10.49 -7.60
C ASN A 248 23.71 -10.04 -6.26
N GLY A 249 24.64 -9.08 -6.29
CA GLY A 249 25.16 -8.42 -5.10
C GLY A 249 24.08 -7.65 -4.32
N VAL A 250 23.19 -6.94 -5.03
CA VAL A 250 22.01 -6.28 -4.43
C VAL A 250 21.12 -7.28 -3.71
N LEU A 251 20.75 -8.38 -4.38
CA LEU A 251 19.90 -9.43 -3.82
C LEU A 251 20.51 -10.02 -2.55
N SER A 252 21.81 -10.31 -2.54
CA SER A 252 22.51 -10.81 -1.35
C SER A 252 22.36 -9.85 -0.15
N MET A 253 22.59 -8.55 -0.35
CA MET A 253 22.43 -7.55 0.71
C MET A 253 20.97 -7.42 1.18
N LEU A 254 20.01 -7.47 0.26
CA LEU A 254 18.58 -7.42 0.59
C LEU A 254 18.14 -8.65 1.40
N TYR A 255 18.58 -9.85 1.03
CA TYR A 255 18.29 -11.06 1.81
C TYR A 255 18.91 -11.04 3.20
N HIS A 256 20.12 -10.48 3.36
CA HIS A 256 20.72 -10.28 4.67
C HIS A 256 19.95 -9.26 5.53
N ALA A 257 19.51 -8.14 4.93
CA ALA A 257 18.65 -7.19 5.63
C ALA A 257 17.31 -7.85 6.02
N LEU A 258 16.69 -8.59 5.11
CA LEU A 258 15.44 -9.30 5.35
C LEU A 258 15.56 -10.27 6.52
N ALA A 259 16.64 -11.05 6.59
CA ALA A 259 16.89 -11.98 7.69
C ALA A 259 16.98 -11.28 9.06
N ASP A 260 17.59 -10.10 9.11
CA ASP A 260 17.67 -9.30 10.34
C ASP A 260 16.29 -8.73 10.72
N TYR A 261 15.55 -8.13 9.78
CA TYR A 261 14.22 -7.56 10.07
C TYR A 261 13.16 -8.60 10.42
N SER A 262 13.19 -9.76 9.76
CA SER A 262 12.24 -10.86 9.99
C SER A 262 12.58 -11.73 11.21
N ASN A 263 13.69 -11.44 11.90
CA ASN A 263 14.09 -12.21 13.08
C ASN A 263 13.04 -12.09 14.20
N PRO A 264 12.37 -13.19 14.61
CA PRO A 264 11.33 -13.17 15.62
C PRO A 264 11.84 -12.84 17.03
N GLN A 265 13.16 -12.95 17.28
CA GLN A 265 13.76 -12.66 18.59
C GLN A 265 13.97 -11.16 18.82
N LEU A 266 14.13 -10.38 17.75
CA LEU A 266 14.19 -8.93 17.86
C LEU A 266 12.84 -8.43 18.35
N LEU A 267 12.83 -7.47 19.27
CA LEU A 267 11.63 -6.76 19.73
C LEU A 267 10.45 -7.73 20.00
N ASN A 268 10.71 -8.88 20.63
CA ASN A 268 9.77 -9.99 20.72
C ASN A 268 8.57 -9.78 21.68
N ASN A 269 8.62 -8.77 22.54
CA ASN A 269 7.52 -8.43 23.45
C ASN A 269 6.82 -7.11 23.07
N VAL A 270 6.80 -6.75 21.78
CA VAL A 270 6.03 -5.61 21.29
C VAL A 270 4.56 -6.01 21.09
N CYS A 271 3.68 -5.05 21.32
CA CYS A 271 2.25 -5.18 21.08
C CYS A 271 1.91 -5.43 19.60
N ALA A 272 0.65 -5.77 19.31
CA ALA A 272 0.17 -6.04 17.95
C ALA A 272 0.47 -4.88 16.97
N ALA A 273 0.34 -3.63 17.41
CA ALA A 273 0.71 -2.44 16.63
C ALA A 273 2.21 -2.39 16.28
N GLY A 274 3.08 -2.68 17.24
CA GLY A 274 4.52 -2.73 17.01
C GLY A 274 4.93 -3.90 16.10
N GLN A 275 4.25 -5.05 16.22
CA GLN A 275 4.48 -6.19 15.34
C GLN A 275 4.06 -5.89 13.90
N LEU A 276 2.91 -5.23 13.70
CA LEU A 276 2.46 -4.79 12.37
C LEU A 276 3.54 -3.93 11.68
N ARG A 277 4.09 -2.94 12.39
CA ARG A 277 5.13 -2.06 11.83
C ARG A 277 6.40 -2.79 11.44
N ARG A 278 6.78 -3.85 12.16
CA ARG A 278 7.90 -4.71 11.80
C ARG A 278 7.63 -5.56 10.57
N LEU A 279 6.40 -6.08 10.44
CA LEU A 279 5.99 -6.80 9.25
C LEU A 279 6.03 -5.86 8.03
N GLU A 280 5.56 -4.63 8.15
CA GLU A 280 5.64 -3.62 7.08
C GLU A 280 7.10 -3.37 6.63
N CYS A 281 8.06 -3.29 7.57
CA CYS A 281 9.48 -3.21 7.22
C CYS A 281 9.97 -4.42 6.41
N THR A 282 9.56 -5.63 6.82
CA THR A 282 9.90 -6.88 6.14
C THR A 282 9.32 -6.90 4.71
N TRP A 283 8.06 -6.51 4.56
CA TRP A 283 7.36 -6.44 3.27
C TRP A 283 7.97 -5.39 2.33
N ALA A 284 8.47 -4.27 2.85
CA ALA A 284 9.18 -3.27 2.06
C ALA A 284 10.49 -3.83 1.44
N ILE A 285 11.23 -4.65 2.20
CA ILE A 285 12.45 -5.30 1.69
C ILE A 285 12.10 -6.37 0.66
N GLU A 286 11.03 -7.15 0.86
CA GLU A 286 10.57 -8.14 -0.13
C GLU A 286 10.18 -7.48 -1.47
N GLN A 287 9.57 -6.30 -1.45
CA GLN A 287 9.32 -5.56 -2.71
C GLN A 287 10.59 -5.11 -3.41
N ALA A 288 11.62 -4.69 -2.65
CA ALA A 288 12.91 -4.37 -3.26
C ALA A 288 13.54 -5.63 -3.92
N ILE A 289 13.36 -6.81 -3.33
CA ILE A 289 13.78 -8.09 -3.91
C ILE A 289 13.01 -8.39 -5.20
N ILE A 290 11.69 -8.24 -5.19
CA ILE A 290 10.84 -8.42 -6.40
C ILE A 290 11.30 -7.47 -7.51
N THR A 291 11.58 -6.21 -7.17
CA THR A 291 12.08 -5.19 -8.11
C THR A 291 13.42 -5.61 -8.72
N ALA A 292 14.32 -6.18 -7.90
CA ALA A 292 15.61 -6.67 -8.38
C ALA A 292 15.47 -7.85 -9.36
N TYR A 293 14.59 -8.82 -9.07
CA TYR A 293 14.29 -9.89 -10.03
C TYR A 293 13.66 -9.38 -11.31
N GLN A 294 12.76 -8.41 -11.23
CA GLN A 294 12.16 -7.79 -12.41
C GLN A 294 13.23 -7.11 -13.27
N ALA A 295 14.17 -6.39 -12.67
CA ALA A 295 15.26 -5.75 -13.40
C ALA A 295 16.26 -6.74 -14.05
N GLN A 296 16.36 -7.97 -13.53
CA GLN A 296 17.09 -9.08 -14.17
C GLN A 296 16.28 -9.79 -15.28
N ASN A 297 15.07 -9.31 -15.62
CA ASN A 297 14.12 -10.01 -16.49
C ASN A 297 13.68 -11.40 -15.97
N GLN A 298 13.82 -11.65 -14.67
CA GLN A 298 13.41 -12.92 -14.04
C GLN A 298 11.93 -12.84 -13.63
N LEU A 299 11.04 -12.61 -14.61
CA LEU A 299 9.62 -12.33 -14.37
C LEU A 299 8.87 -13.48 -13.70
N THR A 300 9.33 -14.73 -13.87
CA THR A 300 8.78 -15.88 -13.15
C THR A 300 9.11 -15.80 -11.66
N ALA A 301 10.37 -15.56 -11.30
CA ALA A 301 10.78 -15.37 -9.91
C ALA A 301 10.08 -14.15 -9.28
N ALA A 302 9.98 -13.03 -10.00
CA ALA A 302 9.25 -11.84 -9.53
C ALA A 302 7.79 -12.16 -9.20
N ASN A 303 7.08 -12.90 -10.06
CA ASN A 303 5.70 -13.30 -9.81
C ASN A 303 5.54 -14.28 -8.65
N GLU A 304 6.45 -15.24 -8.50
CA GLU A 304 6.45 -16.17 -7.36
C GLU A 304 6.65 -15.40 -6.04
N HIS A 305 7.58 -14.45 -6.01
CA HIS A 305 7.78 -13.58 -4.84
C HIS A 305 6.59 -12.65 -4.58
N LEU A 306 5.91 -12.14 -5.61
CA LEU A 306 4.67 -11.35 -5.46
C LEU A 306 3.53 -12.17 -4.84
N GLU A 307 3.36 -13.41 -5.27
CA GLU A 307 2.36 -14.31 -4.70
C GLU A 307 2.67 -14.65 -3.24
N GLN A 308 3.93 -14.98 -2.95
CA GLN A 308 4.40 -15.25 -1.59
C GLN A 308 4.22 -14.04 -0.67
N LEU A 309 4.56 -12.83 -1.13
CA LEU A 309 4.41 -11.60 -0.36
C LEU A 309 2.94 -11.32 -0.03
N GLN A 310 2.05 -11.42 -1.01
CA GLN A 310 0.61 -11.26 -0.78
C GLN A 310 0.10 -12.25 0.27
N ASN A 311 0.47 -13.53 0.16
CA ASN A 311 0.09 -14.56 1.13
C ASN A 311 0.64 -14.26 2.54
N LYS A 312 1.90 -13.83 2.64
CA LYS A 312 2.52 -13.42 3.91
C LYS A 312 1.79 -12.21 4.52
N ILE A 313 1.39 -11.23 3.72
CA ILE A 313 0.61 -10.08 4.19
C ILE A 313 -0.71 -10.56 4.77
N TYR A 314 -1.49 -11.37 4.03
CA TYR A 314 -2.77 -11.88 4.53
C TYR A 314 -2.64 -12.65 5.84
N GLN A 315 -1.68 -13.58 5.94
CA GLN A 315 -1.46 -14.36 7.16
C GLN A 315 -0.96 -13.49 8.30
N GLY A 316 -0.02 -12.57 8.02
CA GLY A 316 0.48 -11.63 9.00
C GLY A 316 -0.62 -10.76 9.58
N LEU A 317 -1.47 -10.18 8.74
CA LEU A 317 -2.59 -9.33 9.17
C LEU A 317 -3.58 -10.10 10.06
N LEU A 318 -3.97 -11.33 9.70
CA LEU A 318 -4.86 -12.15 10.53
C LEU A 318 -4.25 -12.44 11.90
N ASN A 319 -2.97 -12.82 11.95
CA ASN A 319 -2.26 -13.06 13.20
C ASN A 319 -2.19 -11.80 14.09
N ILE A 320 -1.96 -10.63 13.49
CA ILE A 320 -1.96 -9.35 14.22
C ILE A 320 -3.35 -9.05 14.80
N ILE A 321 -4.41 -9.26 14.02
CA ILE A 321 -5.79 -9.04 14.49
C ILE A 321 -6.13 -9.99 15.63
N ASP A 322 -5.69 -11.25 15.58
CA ASP A 322 -5.90 -12.23 16.64
C ASP A 322 -5.16 -11.88 17.94
N GLN A 323 -3.98 -11.30 17.82
CA GLN A 323 -3.18 -10.83 18.97
C GLN A 323 -3.61 -9.48 19.52
N CYS A 324 -4.45 -8.73 18.80
CA CYS A 324 -5.03 -7.48 19.29
C CYS A 324 -5.80 -7.76 20.58
N SER A 325 -5.43 -7.03 21.63
CA SER A 325 -5.85 -7.31 23.00
C SER A 325 -6.71 -6.21 23.63
N SER A 326 -6.74 -5.01 23.03
CA SER A 326 -7.47 -3.87 23.57
C SER A 326 -8.11 -2.99 22.49
N GLN A 327 -9.08 -2.17 22.89
CA GLN A 327 -9.75 -1.22 22.00
C GLN A 327 -8.77 -0.17 21.45
N GLU A 328 -7.79 0.25 22.25
CA GLU A 328 -6.78 1.23 21.88
C GLU A 328 -5.83 0.68 20.82
N GLU A 329 -5.45 -0.60 20.91
CA GLU A 329 -4.71 -1.28 19.85
C GLU A 329 -5.55 -1.38 18.58
N LEU A 330 -6.83 -1.71 18.69
CA LEU A 330 -7.72 -1.79 17.53
C LEU A 330 -7.93 -0.41 16.88
N ASP A 331 -7.97 0.66 17.66
CA ASP A 331 -8.06 2.03 17.17
C ASP A 331 -6.87 2.43 16.28
N PHE A 332 -5.70 1.87 16.60
CA PHE A 332 -4.51 1.98 15.77
C PHE A 332 -4.56 1.03 14.57
N LEU A 333 -4.83 -0.25 14.81
CA LEU A 333 -4.69 -1.32 13.82
C LEU A 333 -5.74 -1.23 12.71
N PHE A 334 -6.98 -0.87 13.02
CA PHE A 334 -8.06 -0.95 12.04
C PHE A 334 -7.80 -0.05 10.83
N PRO A 335 -7.52 1.27 10.99
CA PRO A 335 -7.24 2.12 9.83
C PRO A 335 -5.98 1.69 9.07
N GLU A 336 -4.95 1.21 9.76
CA GLU A 336 -3.68 0.75 9.17
C GLU A 336 -3.89 -0.49 8.30
N ILE A 337 -4.55 -1.50 8.85
CA ILE A 337 -4.83 -2.77 8.17
C ILE A 337 -5.82 -2.55 7.01
N ALA A 338 -6.83 -1.71 7.21
CA ALA A 338 -7.74 -1.31 6.14
C ALA A 338 -6.95 -0.67 4.98
N ARG A 339 -6.03 0.27 5.29
CA ARG A 339 -5.19 0.89 4.27
C ARG A 339 -4.32 -0.13 3.55
N ILE A 340 -3.64 -1.02 4.26
CA ILE A 340 -2.82 -2.08 3.64
C ILE A 340 -3.69 -2.94 2.71
N LYS A 341 -4.88 -3.34 3.16
CA LYS A 341 -5.75 -4.17 2.34
C LYS A 341 -6.27 -3.46 1.09
N ILE A 342 -6.67 -2.20 1.23
CA ILE A 342 -7.28 -1.41 0.14
C ILE A 342 -6.22 -0.95 -0.85
N HIS A 343 -5.12 -0.39 -0.34
CA HIS A 343 -4.09 0.26 -1.14
C HIS A 343 -3.03 -0.75 -1.57
N ASP A 344 -2.31 -1.27 -0.59
CA ASP A 344 -1.09 -2.03 -0.81
C ASP A 344 -1.36 -3.38 -1.50
N CYS A 345 -2.30 -4.18 -0.99
CA CYS A 345 -2.63 -5.47 -1.59
C CYS A 345 -3.18 -5.32 -3.02
N THR A 346 -3.97 -4.28 -3.29
CA THR A 346 -4.47 -4.00 -4.65
C THR A 346 -3.34 -3.61 -5.58
N ALA A 347 -2.38 -2.81 -5.09
CA ALA A 347 -1.20 -2.41 -5.85
C ALA A 347 -0.30 -3.62 -6.17
N LEU A 348 -0.05 -4.51 -5.20
CA LEU A 348 0.68 -5.76 -5.41
C LEU A 348 -0.03 -6.70 -6.40
N LYS A 349 -1.36 -6.79 -6.32
CA LYS A 349 -2.16 -7.59 -7.26
C LYS A 349 -2.06 -7.04 -8.68
N SER A 350 -2.16 -5.71 -8.83
CA SER A 350 -1.96 -5.02 -10.11
C SER A 350 -0.57 -5.30 -10.67
N TRP A 351 0.46 -5.24 -9.83
CA TRP A 351 1.84 -5.57 -10.21
C TRP A 351 1.97 -6.99 -10.75
N GLN A 352 1.37 -7.95 -10.06
CA GLN A 352 1.35 -9.33 -10.52
C GLN A 352 0.57 -9.52 -11.83
N ASP A 353 -0.59 -8.87 -11.98
CA ASP A 353 -1.38 -8.93 -13.20
C ASP A 353 -0.64 -8.32 -14.40
N HIS A 354 0.03 -7.19 -14.19
CA HIS A 354 0.85 -6.55 -15.21
C HIS A 354 2.02 -7.45 -15.63
N THR A 355 2.75 -8.00 -14.65
CA THR A 355 3.89 -8.90 -14.91
C THR A 355 3.43 -10.17 -15.66
N ASN A 356 2.30 -10.76 -15.27
CA ASN A 356 1.70 -11.90 -15.96
C ASN A 356 1.27 -11.56 -17.39
N TRP A 357 0.66 -10.40 -17.60
CA TRP A 357 0.29 -9.92 -18.93
C TRP A 357 1.53 -9.70 -19.81
N PHE A 358 2.56 -9.04 -19.30
CA PHE A 358 3.79 -8.77 -20.05
C PHE A 358 4.47 -10.06 -20.54
N LYS A 359 4.44 -11.13 -19.72
CA LYS A 359 4.93 -12.46 -20.12
C LYS A 359 4.20 -13.05 -21.33
N THR A 360 2.97 -12.62 -21.61
CA THR A 360 2.16 -13.12 -22.74
C THR A 360 2.43 -12.40 -24.05
N LEU A 361 3.09 -11.25 -24.01
CA LEU A 361 3.45 -10.47 -25.20
C LEU A 361 4.53 -11.17 -26.02
N SER A 362 4.41 -11.07 -27.34
CA SER A 362 5.47 -11.39 -28.30
C SER A 362 6.66 -10.42 -28.19
N ASN A 363 7.79 -10.75 -28.82
CA ASN A 363 8.94 -9.84 -28.84
C ASN A 363 8.60 -8.53 -29.55
N ASP A 364 7.89 -8.59 -30.67
CA ASP A 364 7.48 -7.41 -31.45
C ASP A 364 6.55 -6.50 -30.62
N GLU A 365 5.59 -7.07 -29.89
CA GLU A 365 4.72 -6.30 -28.98
C GLU A 365 5.51 -5.67 -27.82
N ARG A 366 6.53 -6.36 -27.30
CA ARG A 366 7.40 -5.80 -26.26
C ARG A 366 8.28 -4.68 -26.79
N GLU A 367 8.80 -4.81 -28.01
CA GLU A 367 9.56 -3.76 -28.69
C GLU A 367 8.66 -2.56 -29.00
N GLN A 368 7.44 -2.80 -29.47
CA GLN A 368 6.45 -1.75 -29.67
C GLN A 368 6.12 -1.03 -28.36
N LEU A 369 5.88 -1.76 -27.28
CA LEU A 369 5.66 -1.17 -25.96
C LEU A 369 6.88 -0.37 -25.52
N ALA A 370 8.08 -0.84 -25.87
CA ALA A 370 9.34 -0.16 -25.60
C ALA A 370 9.56 1.10 -26.45
N MET A 371 8.88 1.24 -27.58
CA MET A 371 8.97 2.41 -28.45
C MET A 371 7.91 3.47 -28.16
N LEU A 372 6.96 3.20 -27.25
CA LEU A 372 6.02 4.22 -26.80
C LEU A 372 6.78 5.32 -26.07
N GLU A 373 6.77 6.52 -26.63
CA GLU A 373 7.25 7.68 -25.91
C GLU A 373 6.30 7.94 -24.72
N PRO A 374 6.84 8.16 -23.52
CA PRO A 374 6.02 8.69 -22.45
C PRO A 374 5.48 10.05 -22.91
N GLU A 375 4.17 10.24 -22.85
CA GLU A 375 3.57 11.52 -23.24
C GLU A 375 4.25 12.64 -22.43
N THR A 376 4.87 13.59 -23.13
CA THR A 376 5.55 14.72 -22.50
C THR A 376 4.52 15.59 -21.83
N SER A 377 4.54 15.63 -20.51
CA SER A 377 3.85 16.64 -19.73
C SER A 377 4.44 18.00 -20.10
N GLU A 378 3.71 18.84 -20.84
CA GLU A 378 3.96 20.28 -20.74
C GLU A 378 3.89 20.64 -19.25
N SER A 379 5.01 21.13 -18.72
CA SER A 379 5.15 21.48 -17.31
C SER A 379 4.24 22.66 -16.99
N VAL A 380 2.98 22.38 -16.65
CA VAL A 380 2.14 23.37 -15.99
C VAL A 380 2.70 23.53 -14.58
N ASN A 381 3.50 24.57 -14.37
CA ASN A 381 3.84 25.08 -13.05
C ASN A 381 2.54 25.53 -12.36
N LEU A 382 1.86 24.59 -11.71
CA LEU A 382 0.78 24.89 -10.80
C LEU A 382 1.41 25.21 -9.45
N GLU A 383 1.45 26.50 -9.13
CA GLU A 383 1.48 26.94 -7.73
C GLU A 383 0.23 26.36 -7.06
N LEU A 384 0.38 25.22 -6.40
CA LEU A 384 -0.61 24.72 -5.47
C LEU A 384 -0.77 25.79 -4.37
N PRO A 385 -2.00 26.26 -4.08
CA PRO A 385 -2.19 27.09 -2.91
C PRO A 385 -1.68 26.32 -1.69
N GLN A 386 -0.70 26.90 -1.00
CA GLN A 386 -0.13 26.44 0.28
C GLN A 386 -1.18 26.50 1.40
N ASN A 387 -2.28 25.75 1.26
CA ASN A 387 -3.17 25.51 2.37
C ASN A 387 -2.82 24.15 2.98
N ASP A 388 -2.22 24.21 4.17
CA ASP A 388 -1.77 23.15 5.08
C ASP A 388 -2.86 22.16 5.53
N ILE A 389 -3.80 21.76 4.67
CA ILE A 389 -4.88 20.85 5.05
C ILE A 389 -4.54 19.44 4.57
N ILE A 390 -3.67 18.76 5.31
CA ILE A 390 -3.58 17.29 5.23
C ILE A 390 -4.92 16.76 5.78
N VAL A 391 -5.80 16.30 4.89
CA VAL A 391 -7.10 15.75 5.26
C VAL A 391 -6.93 14.38 5.91
N LYS A 392 -7.77 14.13 6.93
CA LYS A 392 -7.81 12.86 7.67
C LYS A 392 -8.03 11.67 6.72
N PRO A 393 -7.24 10.58 6.82
CA PRO A 393 -7.36 9.43 5.93
C PRO A 393 -8.76 8.83 5.96
N LEU A 394 -9.26 8.38 4.80
CA LEU A 394 -10.59 7.80 4.65
C LEU A 394 -10.78 6.58 5.57
N GLU A 395 -9.75 5.78 5.72
CA GLU A 395 -9.74 4.56 6.55
C GLU A 395 -10.00 4.90 8.03
N MET A 396 -9.50 6.04 8.50
CA MET A 396 -9.78 6.53 9.85
C MET A 396 -11.22 7.01 9.98
N GLN A 397 -11.76 7.68 8.97
CA GLN A 397 -13.16 8.15 8.98
C GLN A 397 -14.15 6.97 8.98
N ILE A 398 -13.89 5.96 8.12
CA ILE A 398 -14.69 4.73 8.08
C ILE A 398 -14.65 4.04 9.44
N TYR A 399 -13.46 3.88 10.02
CA TYR A 399 -13.33 3.24 11.32
C TYR A 399 -14.09 3.98 12.43
N GLU A 400 -14.05 5.31 12.46
CA GLU A 400 -14.78 6.10 13.45
C GLU A 400 -16.29 5.93 13.36
N ASP A 401 -16.84 5.88 12.15
CA ASP A 401 -18.25 5.60 11.92
C ASP A 401 -18.63 4.18 12.37
N LEU A 402 -17.82 3.17 12.03
CA LEU A 402 -18.03 1.79 12.48
C LEU A 402 -17.96 1.66 14.00
N LYS A 403 -16.99 2.34 14.64
CA LYS A 403 -16.76 2.30 16.08
C LYS A 403 -17.95 2.85 16.87
N GLN A 404 -18.66 3.85 16.36
CA GLN A 404 -19.88 4.37 17.00
C GLN A 404 -21.05 3.37 16.97
N LYS A 405 -21.01 2.38 16.07
CA LYS A 405 -22.11 1.44 15.80
C LYS A 405 -21.89 0.05 16.39
N SER A 406 -20.77 -0.19 17.06
CA SER A 406 -20.33 -1.54 17.42
C SER A 406 -19.40 -1.58 18.62
N HIS A 407 -19.20 -2.77 19.17
CA HIS A 407 -18.23 -3.04 20.23
C HIS A 407 -16.94 -3.67 19.70
N TYR A 408 -15.92 -3.71 20.55
CA TYR A 408 -14.57 -4.21 20.29
C TYR A 408 -14.54 -5.53 19.50
N SER A 409 -15.17 -6.59 20.03
CA SER A 409 -15.10 -7.93 19.41
C SER A 409 -15.71 -7.97 18.00
N ALA A 410 -16.81 -7.26 17.78
CA ALA A 410 -17.45 -7.19 16.47
C ALA A 410 -16.64 -6.34 15.47
N LEU A 411 -16.00 -5.25 15.93
CA LEU A 411 -15.07 -4.47 15.11
C LEU A 411 -13.82 -5.28 14.73
N ARG A 412 -13.34 -6.13 15.63
CA ARG A 412 -12.21 -7.03 15.36
C ARG A 412 -12.57 -8.06 14.28
N ASP A 413 -13.75 -8.66 14.37
CA ASP A 413 -14.24 -9.62 13.37
C ASP A 413 -14.54 -8.94 12.02
N GLN A 414 -15.13 -7.74 12.05
CA GLN A 414 -15.27 -6.88 10.86
C GLN A 414 -13.93 -6.73 10.13
N LEU A 415 -12.86 -6.42 10.87
CA LEU A 415 -11.53 -6.26 10.28
C LEU A 415 -10.99 -7.56 9.69
N LYS A 416 -11.27 -8.71 10.31
CA LYS A 416 -10.94 -10.02 9.72
C LYS A 416 -11.67 -10.25 8.40
N PHE A 417 -12.93 -9.85 8.30
CA PHE A 417 -13.69 -9.97 7.05
C PHE A 417 -13.12 -9.06 5.95
N VAL A 418 -12.59 -7.89 6.30
CA VAL A 418 -11.85 -7.03 5.35
C VAL A 418 -10.61 -7.74 4.80
N VAL A 419 -9.83 -8.39 5.67
CA VAL A 419 -8.61 -9.10 5.27
C VAL A 419 -8.91 -10.38 4.49
N LYS A 420 -9.86 -11.19 4.98
CA LYS A 420 -10.25 -12.49 4.43
C LYS A 420 -11.78 -12.65 4.48
N PRO A 421 -12.50 -12.22 3.44
CA PRO A 421 -13.97 -12.22 3.41
C PRO A 421 -14.61 -13.60 3.64
N GLU A 422 -13.91 -14.69 3.31
CA GLU A 422 -14.43 -16.05 3.47
C GLU A 422 -14.69 -16.42 4.93
N LEU A 423 -13.99 -15.79 5.88
CA LEU A 423 -14.19 -16.01 7.31
C LEU A 423 -15.59 -15.60 7.79
N ARG A 424 -16.26 -14.70 7.05
CA ARG A 424 -17.64 -14.26 7.31
C ARG A 424 -18.63 -15.42 7.32
N ARG A 425 -18.38 -16.47 6.51
CA ARG A 425 -19.28 -17.63 6.36
C ARG A 425 -19.47 -18.42 7.66
N GLU A 426 -18.45 -18.43 8.52
CA GLU A 426 -18.53 -19.11 9.82
C GLU A 426 -19.54 -18.40 10.73
N HIS A 427 -19.50 -17.06 10.76
CA HIS A 427 -20.44 -16.23 11.51
C HIS A 427 -21.87 -16.37 10.97
N GLU A 428 -22.04 -16.29 9.65
CA GLU A 428 -23.36 -16.48 9.01
C GLU A 428 -23.98 -17.84 9.35
N SER A 429 -23.17 -18.91 9.27
CA SER A 429 -23.62 -20.27 9.57
C SER A 429 -24.03 -20.41 11.04
N TYR A 430 -23.24 -19.82 11.96
CA TYR A 430 -23.56 -19.81 13.39
C TYR A 430 -24.87 -19.06 13.67
N ILE A 431 -25.02 -17.86 13.10
CA ILE A 431 -26.23 -17.04 13.29
C ILE A 431 -27.45 -17.77 12.76
N PHE A 432 -27.37 -18.36 11.57
CA PHE A 432 -28.47 -19.11 10.98
C PHE A 432 -28.93 -20.28 11.87
N ASN A 433 -27.97 -21.08 12.37
CA ASN A 433 -28.29 -22.20 13.25
C ASN A 433 -28.94 -21.74 14.56
N LYS A 434 -28.44 -20.64 15.16
CA LYS A 434 -29.03 -20.05 16.37
C LYS A 434 -30.41 -19.43 16.11
N ALA A 435 -30.60 -18.79 14.97
CA ALA A 435 -31.88 -18.20 14.59
C ALA A 435 -32.98 -19.28 14.46
N ILE A 436 -32.67 -20.43 13.83
CA ILE A 436 -33.59 -21.57 13.78
C ILE A 436 -33.92 -22.07 15.19
N ALA A 437 -32.90 -22.29 16.02
CA ALA A 437 -33.08 -22.81 17.38
C ALA A 437 -33.91 -21.88 18.28
N THR A 438 -33.91 -20.57 18.00
CA THR A 438 -34.64 -19.55 18.76
C THR A 438 -35.97 -19.13 18.11
N GLY A 439 -36.35 -19.75 16.99
CA GLY A 439 -37.59 -19.43 16.27
C GLY A 439 -37.55 -18.13 15.45
N LEU A 440 -36.38 -17.51 15.29
CA LEU A 440 -36.16 -16.28 14.50
C LEU A 440 -35.99 -16.57 13.00
N ASN A 441 -36.99 -17.24 12.42
CA ASN A 441 -36.97 -17.74 11.03
C ASN A 441 -36.82 -16.64 9.95
N GLY A 442 -36.90 -15.36 10.32
CA GLY A 442 -36.67 -14.22 9.42
C GLY A 442 -35.20 -14.00 9.00
N LEU A 443 -34.24 -14.58 9.73
CA LEU A 443 -32.81 -14.49 9.42
C LEU A 443 -32.37 -15.59 8.42
N ALA A 444 -32.86 -15.51 7.18
CA ALA A 444 -32.68 -16.55 6.16
C ALA A 444 -31.36 -16.40 5.34
N PRO A 445 -30.72 -17.51 4.92
CA PRO A 445 -29.41 -17.52 4.23
C PRO A 445 -29.33 -16.67 2.96
N LYS A 446 -30.43 -16.67 2.20
CA LYS A 446 -30.59 -16.02 0.90
C LYS A 446 -30.45 -14.49 0.90
N ASN A 447 -30.42 -13.85 2.07
CA ASN A 447 -30.31 -12.40 2.18
C ASN A 447 -28.94 -11.93 2.72
N TRP A 448 -28.03 -12.84 3.11
CA TRP A 448 -26.81 -12.40 3.80
C TRP A 448 -25.80 -11.68 2.91
N GLU A 449 -25.74 -11.95 1.61
CA GLU A 449 -24.75 -11.28 0.74
C GLU A 449 -24.88 -9.75 0.74
N GLU A 450 -26.11 -9.23 0.90
CA GLU A 450 -26.36 -7.79 0.95
C GLU A 450 -26.09 -7.19 2.33
N VAL A 451 -26.15 -8.00 3.39
CA VAL A 451 -25.99 -7.58 4.79
C VAL A 451 -24.57 -7.04 5.03
N PRO A 452 -24.41 -5.82 5.60
CA PRO A 452 -23.10 -5.28 5.93
C PRO A 452 -22.33 -6.21 6.87
N ASP A 453 -21.03 -6.31 6.66
CA ASP A 453 -20.12 -7.13 7.48
C ASP A 453 -20.27 -6.83 8.99
N LEU A 454 -20.44 -5.56 9.37
CA LEU A 454 -20.53 -5.14 10.77
C LEU A 454 -21.83 -5.66 11.40
N THR A 455 -22.90 -5.73 10.61
CA THR A 455 -24.17 -6.31 11.04
C THR A 455 -24.04 -7.81 11.31
N VAL A 456 -23.33 -8.54 10.44
CA VAL A 456 -23.04 -9.96 10.66
C VAL A 456 -22.22 -10.15 11.94
N ALA A 457 -21.16 -9.37 12.13
CA ALA A 457 -20.33 -9.44 13.32
C ALA A 457 -21.15 -9.15 14.60
N ASN A 458 -21.93 -8.06 14.61
CA ASN A 458 -22.79 -7.72 15.74
C ASN A 458 -23.82 -8.81 16.08
N LEU A 459 -24.47 -9.39 15.07
CA LEU A 459 -25.45 -10.46 15.28
C LEU A 459 -24.81 -11.72 15.84
N TYR A 460 -23.61 -12.08 15.36
CA TYR A 460 -22.86 -13.21 15.89
C TYR A 460 -22.60 -13.05 17.39
N HIS A 461 -22.07 -11.90 17.80
CA HIS A 461 -21.79 -11.63 19.22
C HIS A 461 -23.06 -11.52 20.06
N TYR A 462 -24.14 -10.96 19.52
CA TYR A 462 -25.46 -10.97 20.19
C TYR A 462 -25.92 -12.39 20.52
N PHE A 463 -25.85 -13.33 19.56
CA PHE A 463 -26.26 -14.72 19.80
C PHE A 463 -25.30 -15.49 20.72
N GLN A 464 -24.01 -15.13 20.76
CA GLN A 464 -23.07 -15.74 21.70
C GLN A 464 -23.37 -15.37 23.15
N VAL A 465 -23.72 -14.11 23.43
CA VAL A 465 -24.02 -13.65 24.79
C VAL A 465 -25.35 -14.23 25.33
N GLN A 466 -26.26 -14.63 24.45
CA GLN A 466 -27.53 -15.30 24.82
C GLN A 466 -27.42 -16.83 24.99
N SER A 467 -26.24 -17.39 24.73
CA SER A 467 -25.94 -18.82 24.94
C SER A 467 -25.47 -19.06 26.36
#